data_AF-A0A975KRS9-F1
#
_entry.id   AF-A0A975KRS9-F1
#
_cell.length_a   1.000
_cell.length_b   1.000
_cell.length_c   1.000
_cell.angle_alpha   90.00
_cell.angle_beta   90.00
_cell.angle_gamma   90.00
#
_symmetry.space_group_name_H-M   'P 1'
#
loop_
_entity.id
_entity.type
_entity.pdbx_description
1 polymer ?
#
loop_
_entity_poly.entity_id
_entity_poly.type
_entity_poly.pdbx_seq_one_letter_code
_entity_poly.pdbx_strand_id
1 'polypeptide(L)'
;MKQNANKLLSILGWLLFLVAIGLFVLQIGYLLLQHKFQMEYIDNRLFYLINISIVVCLYGAIILFNFTRRFKAIATGYAGVFIIISLFLLVQSNKEIKNIISISPDANNVFSVKKTQLGEDIYYRSYYGILARPKATLPYPITGEYHVEWLANDVAVFTYQTNDNKVQTFVGTYGDRKPGGSYYYVGMEMQGVWQNGNIKVVSKPDGIHVMENNHDEFFEWDNVHQFGTLAIVLERDDQAIWTIALNEDFELYSNASVPPTGSISLYKATVGNKESYDLKYITSN
;
A
#
# COMPACT_ATOMS: atom_id res chain seq x y z
N MET A 1 -16.55 -46.35 17.63
CA MET A 1 -16.05 -45.43 16.56
C MET A 1 -17.10 -44.40 16.10
N LYS A 2 -18.35 -44.76 15.76
CA LYS A 2 -19.39 -43.81 15.30
C LYS A 2 -19.70 -42.64 16.25
N GLN A 3 -19.64 -42.86 17.57
CA GLN A 3 -19.98 -41.83 18.56
C GLN A 3 -18.92 -40.70 18.64
N ASN A 4 -17.64 -41.03 18.49
CA ASN A 4 -16.55 -40.05 18.47
C ASN A 4 -16.59 -39.21 17.19
N ALA A 5 -16.95 -39.80 16.05
CA ALA A 5 -17.11 -39.08 14.78
C ALA A 5 -18.25 -38.05 14.84
N ASN A 6 -19.41 -38.41 15.43
CA ASN A 6 -20.52 -37.47 15.58
C ASN A 6 -20.19 -36.32 16.54
N LYS A 7 -19.40 -36.57 17.59
CA LYS A 7 -18.94 -35.53 18.51
C LYS A 7 -17.97 -34.56 17.82
N LEU A 8 -17.06 -35.07 17.00
CA LEU A 8 -16.11 -34.27 16.22
C LEU A 8 -16.82 -33.37 15.19
N LEU A 9 -17.79 -33.91 14.45
CA LEU A 9 -18.59 -33.15 13.48
C LEU A 9 -19.37 -32.00 14.15
N SER A 10 -19.92 -32.24 15.34
CA SER A 10 -20.60 -31.21 16.12
C SER A 10 -19.65 -30.09 16.56
N ILE A 11 -18.45 -30.44 17.04
CA ILE A 11 -17.41 -29.46 17.43
C ILE A 11 -17.01 -28.61 16.23
N LEU A 12 -16.80 -29.22 15.07
CA LEU A 12 -16.44 -28.50 13.84
C LEU A 12 -17.57 -27.57 13.38
N GLY A 13 -18.83 -28.00 13.49
CA GLY A 13 -19.99 -27.17 13.19
C GLY A 13 -20.06 -25.93 14.09
N TRP A 14 -19.83 -26.09 15.39
CA TRP A 14 -19.75 -24.96 16.32
C TRP A 14 -18.58 -24.03 16.03
N LEU A 15 -17.41 -24.56 15.66
CA LEU A 15 -16.26 -23.76 15.28
C LEU A 15 -16.57 -22.88 14.06
N LEU A 16 -17.14 -23.46 13.01
CA LEU A 16 -17.54 -22.70 11.81
C LEU A 16 -18.60 -21.64 12.12
N PHE A 17 -19.55 -21.96 12.99
CA PHE A 17 -20.56 -21.00 13.44
C PHE A 17 -19.94 -19.81 14.19
N LEU A 18 -18.97 -20.07 15.08
CA LEU A 18 -18.26 -19.01 15.81
C LEU A 18 -17.42 -18.13 14.87
N VAL A 19 -16.74 -18.73 13.88
CA VAL A 19 -15.99 -17.97 12.86
C VAL A 19 -16.94 -17.07 12.07
N ALA A 20 -18.11 -17.57 11.66
CA ALA A 20 -19.10 -16.77 10.95
C ALA A 20 -19.61 -15.59 11.79
N ILE A 21 -19.85 -15.79 13.09
CA ILE A 21 -20.22 -14.69 14.01
C ILE A 21 -19.10 -13.65 14.07
N GLY A 22 -17.84 -14.07 14.22
CA GLY A 22 -16.70 -13.15 14.26
C GLY A 22 -16.58 -12.29 13.00
N LEU A 23 -16.69 -12.92 11.82
CA LEU A 23 -16.69 -12.21 10.53
C LEU A 23 -17.90 -11.28 10.39
N PHE A 24 -19.08 -11.68 10.85
CA PHE A 24 -20.28 -10.85 10.82
C PHE A 24 -20.14 -9.62 11.73
N VAL A 25 -19.58 -9.77 12.93
CA VAL A 25 -19.26 -8.65 13.82
C VAL A 25 -18.24 -7.71 13.17
N LEU A 26 -17.21 -8.26 12.51
CA LEU A 26 -16.25 -7.47 11.75
C LEU A 26 -16.93 -6.66 10.63
N GLN A 27 -17.88 -7.26 9.91
CA GLN A 27 -18.64 -6.60 8.85
C GLN A 27 -19.52 -5.46 9.38
N ILE A 28 -20.20 -5.67 10.51
CA ILE A 28 -20.95 -4.61 11.19
C ILE A 28 -20.00 -3.49 11.65
N GLY A 29 -18.87 -3.84 12.27
CA GLY A 29 -17.86 -2.88 12.69
C GLY A 29 -17.35 -2.04 11.53
N TYR A 30 -17.07 -2.67 10.39
CA TYR A 30 -16.71 -1.98 9.15
C TYR A 30 -17.77 -0.96 8.72
N LEU A 31 -19.06 -1.36 8.63
CA LEU A 31 -20.13 -0.45 8.21
C LEU A 31 -20.27 0.76 9.15
N LEU A 32 -20.07 0.57 10.46
CA LEU A 32 -20.04 1.65 11.44
C LEU A 32 -18.84 2.58 11.24
N LEU A 33 -17.65 2.03 11.00
CA LEU A 33 -16.43 2.80 10.75
C LEU A 33 -16.51 3.57 9.43
N GLN A 34 -17.08 2.98 8.39
CA GLN A 34 -17.33 3.62 7.11
C GLN A 34 -18.26 4.83 7.29
N HIS A 35 -19.42 4.62 7.92
CA HIS A 35 -20.39 5.69 8.14
C HIS A 35 -19.84 6.83 8.99
N LYS A 36 -19.11 6.52 10.08
CA LYS A 36 -18.65 7.53 11.04
C LYS A 36 -17.36 8.22 10.64
N PHE A 37 -16.44 7.51 9.99
CA PHE A 37 -15.07 7.96 9.80
C PHE A 37 -14.61 7.95 8.34
N GLN A 38 -15.50 7.64 7.39
CA GLN A 38 -15.16 7.51 5.97
C GLN A 38 -14.00 6.51 5.75
N MET A 39 -13.95 5.46 6.58
CA MET A 39 -13.01 4.36 6.41
C MET A 39 -13.57 3.35 5.43
N GLU A 40 -12.75 2.90 4.51
CA GLU A 40 -13.08 1.84 3.58
C GLU A 40 -12.17 0.64 3.81
N TYR A 41 -12.52 -0.51 3.23
CA TYR A 41 -11.54 -1.57 3.09
C TYR A 41 -10.42 -1.09 2.16
N ILE A 42 -9.18 -1.42 2.50
CA ILE A 42 -8.00 -1.16 1.65
C ILE A 42 -8.17 -1.80 0.27
N ASP A 43 -8.77 -3.00 0.25
CA ASP A 43 -9.18 -3.68 -0.96
C ASP A 43 -10.69 -3.85 -1.01
N ASN A 44 -11.33 -3.23 -2.00
CA ASN A 44 -12.78 -3.30 -2.21
C ASN A 44 -13.31 -4.73 -2.32
N ARG A 45 -12.48 -5.68 -2.79
CA ARG A 45 -12.85 -7.09 -2.89
C ARG A 45 -13.12 -7.71 -1.52
N LEU A 46 -12.48 -7.22 -0.45
CA LEU A 46 -12.64 -7.75 0.91
C LEU A 46 -14.08 -7.71 1.39
N PHE A 47 -14.84 -6.67 1.05
CA PHE A 47 -16.25 -6.57 1.41
C PHE A 47 -17.04 -7.80 0.94
N TYR A 48 -16.85 -8.20 -0.31
CA TYR A 48 -17.55 -9.35 -0.89
C TYR A 48 -16.97 -10.68 -0.41
N LEU A 49 -15.64 -10.78 -0.31
CA LEU A 49 -14.97 -12.00 0.15
C LEU A 49 -15.34 -12.35 1.59
N ILE A 50 -15.38 -11.36 2.49
CA ILE A 50 -15.79 -11.56 3.89
C ILE A 50 -17.25 -12.03 3.96
N ASN A 51 -18.15 -11.41 3.20
CA ASN A 51 -19.56 -11.82 3.12
C ASN A 51 -19.73 -13.25 2.58
N ILE A 52 -18.98 -13.62 1.55
CA ILE A 52 -18.97 -15.00 1.02
C ILE A 52 -18.46 -15.97 2.09
N SER A 53 -17.36 -15.63 2.80
CA SER A 53 -16.81 -16.45 3.88
C SER A 53 -17.80 -16.66 5.02
N ILE A 54 -18.55 -15.62 5.43
CA ILE A 54 -19.64 -15.74 6.42
C ILE A 54 -20.65 -16.80 5.98
N VAL A 55 -21.14 -16.71 4.73
CA VAL A 55 -22.15 -17.64 4.22
C VAL A 55 -21.62 -19.05 4.08
N VAL A 56 -20.38 -19.23 3.62
CA VAL A 56 -19.73 -20.55 3.54
C VAL A 56 -19.58 -21.18 4.92
N CYS A 57 -19.13 -20.42 5.92
CA CYS A 57 -18.99 -20.90 7.29
C CYS A 57 -20.36 -21.25 7.91
N LEU A 58 -21.38 -20.40 7.73
CA LEU A 58 -22.74 -20.68 8.20
C LEU A 58 -23.32 -21.93 7.53
N TYR A 59 -23.16 -22.06 6.21
CA TYR A 59 -23.62 -23.21 5.46
C TYR A 59 -22.93 -24.49 5.94
N GLY A 60 -21.60 -24.46 6.10
CA GLY A 60 -20.84 -25.58 6.64
C GLY A 60 -21.32 -26.01 8.03
N ALA A 61 -21.59 -25.05 8.92
CA ALA A 61 -22.17 -25.33 10.24
C ALA A 61 -23.54 -26.03 10.13
N ILE A 62 -24.44 -25.54 9.28
CA ILE A 62 -25.78 -26.12 9.07
C ILE A 62 -25.71 -27.56 8.55
N ILE A 63 -24.78 -27.85 7.64
CA ILE A 63 -24.60 -29.20 7.09
C ILE A 63 -24.07 -30.17 8.14
N LEU A 64 -23.15 -29.72 9.01
CA LEU A 64 -22.57 -30.52 10.07
C LEU A 64 -23.52 -30.77 11.26
N PHE A 65 -24.48 -29.87 11.48
CA PHE A 65 -25.52 -30.07 12.49
C PHE A 65 -26.62 -31.06 12.05
N ASN A 66 -27.30 -31.65 13.02
CA ASN A 66 -28.36 -32.64 12.81
C ASN A 66 -29.72 -32.00 12.41
N PHE A 67 -29.69 -30.99 11.55
CA PHE A 67 -30.90 -30.38 11.00
C PHE A 67 -31.61 -31.30 10.00
N THR A 68 -32.92 -31.06 9.80
CA THR A 68 -33.73 -31.83 8.86
C THR A 68 -33.25 -31.66 7.42
N ARG A 69 -33.44 -32.69 6.58
CA ARG A 69 -33.06 -32.66 5.15
C ARG A 69 -33.71 -31.49 4.40
N ARG A 70 -34.94 -31.11 4.78
CA ARG A 70 -35.64 -29.94 4.21
C ARG A 70 -34.93 -28.63 4.53
N PHE A 71 -34.51 -28.44 5.78
CA PHE A 71 -33.76 -27.24 6.19
C PHE A 71 -32.43 -27.13 5.46
N LYS A 72 -31.68 -28.24 5.33
CA LYS A 72 -30.42 -28.28 4.58
C LYS A 72 -30.61 -27.94 3.09
N ALA A 73 -31.70 -28.42 2.47
CA ALA A 73 -32.02 -28.09 1.09
C ALA A 73 -32.32 -26.59 0.90
N ILE A 74 -33.11 -26.01 1.80
CA ILE A 74 -33.42 -24.57 1.80
C ILE A 74 -32.13 -23.74 1.98
N ALA A 75 -31.31 -24.09 2.98
CA ALA A 75 -30.05 -23.41 3.24
C ALA A 75 -29.08 -23.48 2.04
N THR A 76 -29.05 -24.62 1.34
CA THR A 76 -28.24 -24.79 0.12
C THR A 76 -28.70 -23.83 -0.97
N GLY A 77 -30.01 -23.70 -1.18
CA GLY A 77 -30.58 -22.76 -2.16
C GLY A 77 -30.20 -21.31 -1.86
N TYR A 78 -30.40 -20.86 -0.63
CA TYR A 78 -30.06 -19.49 -0.21
C TYR A 78 -28.55 -19.20 -0.30
N ALA A 79 -27.71 -20.12 0.18
CA ALA A 79 -26.26 -19.96 0.12
C ALA A 79 -25.78 -19.86 -1.34
N GLY A 80 -26.30 -20.72 -2.23
CA GLY A 80 -25.97 -20.69 -3.65
C GLY A 80 -26.33 -19.36 -4.31
N VAL A 81 -27.57 -18.88 -4.13
CA VAL A 81 -28.01 -17.59 -4.69
C VAL A 81 -27.19 -16.42 -4.14
N PHE A 82 -26.96 -16.38 -2.83
CA PHE A 82 -26.18 -15.31 -2.21
C PHE A 82 -24.74 -15.25 -2.72
N ILE A 83 -24.07 -16.40 -2.83
CA ILE A 83 -22.70 -16.48 -3.34
C ILE A 83 -22.66 -16.04 -4.80
N ILE A 84 -23.60 -16.47 -5.64
CA ILE A 84 -23.67 -16.04 -7.06
C ILE A 84 -23.81 -14.52 -7.16
N ILE A 85 -24.75 -13.93 -6.41
CA ILE A 85 -24.94 -12.47 -6.41
C ILE A 85 -23.69 -11.75 -5.90
N SER A 86 -23.07 -12.24 -4.82
CA SER A 86 -21.87 -11.61 -4.25
C SER A 86 -20.67 -11.68 -5.20
N LEU A 87 -20.49 -12.80 -5.91
CA LEU A 87 -19.46 -12.95 -6.93
C LEU A 87 -19.72 -12.02 -8.12
N PHE A 88 -20.97 -11.91 -8.56
CA PHE A 88 -21.35 -10.98 -9.62
C PHE A 88 -21.03 -9.52 -9.23
N LEU A 89 -21.42 -9.10 -8.03
CA LEU A 89 -21.14 -7.76 -7.51
C LEU A 89 -19.64 -7.52 -7.32
N LEU A 90 -18.87 -8.52 -6.88
CA LEU A 90 -17.41 -8.44 -6.77
C LEU A 90 -16.79 -8.14 -8.15
N VAL A 91 -17.18 -8.90 -9.18
CA VAL A 91 -16.65 -8.70 -10.54
C VAL A 91 -17.05 -7.34 -11.09
N GLN A 92 -18.30 -6.92 -10.89
CA GLN A 92 -18.78 -5.62 -11.35
C GLN A 92 -18.06 -4.47 -10.66
N SER A 93 -17.96 -4.50 -9.32
CA SER A 93 -17.26 -3.48 -8.53
C SER A 93 -15.79 -3.37 -8.90
N ASN A 94 -15.12 -4.50 -9.16
CA ASN A 94 -13.71 -4.51 -9.55
C ASN A 94 -13.46 -4.02 -10.99
N LYS A 95 -14.50 -4.03 -11.84
CA LYS A 95 -14.44 -3.40 -13.18
C LYS A 95 -14.63 -1.89 -13.11
N GLU A 96 -15.54 -1.43 -12.26
CA GLU A 96 -15.86 -0.01 -12.09
C GLU A 96 -14.78 0.74 -11.30
N ILE A 97 -14.30 0.13 -10.21
CA ILE A 97 -13.27 0.70 -9.35
C ILE A 97 -11.95 0.00 -9.65
N LYS A 98 -11.11 0.62 -10.49
CA LYS A 98 -9.73 0.18 -10.66
C LYS A 98 -9.00 0.43 -9.33
N ASN A 99 -8.78 -0.65 -8.58
CA ASN A 99 -8.09 -0.64 -7.31
C ASN A 99 -6.68 -1.23 -7.49
N ILE A 100 -5.67 -0.38 -7.37
CA ILE A 100 -4.27 -0.77 -7.41
C ILE A 100 -3.85 -1.01 -5.97
N ILE A 101 -3.36 -2.21 -5.67
CA ILE A 101 -2.84 -2.56 -4.34
C ILE A 101 -1.43 -3.15 -4.45
N SER A 102 -0.58 -2.83 -3.48
CA SER A 102 0.70 -3.49 -3.26
C SER A 102 0.95 -3.60 -1.76
N ILE A 103 1.46 -4.75 -1.31
CA ILE A 103 1.73 -5.03 0.11
C ILE A 103 3.22 -4.86 0.34
N SER A 104 3.62 -4.23 1.45
CA SER A 104 5.02 -4.06 1.82
C SER A 104 5.74 -5.40 2.02
N PRO A 105 7.07 -5.46 1.88
CA PRO A 105 7.83 -6.70 2.10
C PRO A 105 7.61 -7.33 3.48
N ASP A 106 7.44 -6.51 4.53
CA ASP A 106 7.11 -6.94 5.89
C ASP A 106 5.61 -7.18 6.16
N ALA A 107 4.76 -6.95 5.16
CA ALA A 107 3.30 -7.04 5.20
C ALA A 107 2.59 -6.12 6.22
N ASN A 108 3.28 -5.13 6.78
CA ASN A 108 2.68 -4.18 7.73
C ASN A 108 1.96 -3.02 7.06
N ASN A 109 2.31 -2.70 5.81
CA ASN A 109 1.77 -1.58 5.05
C ASN A 109 1.16 -2.03 3.73
N VAL A 110 0.16 -1.29 3.26
CA VAL A 110 -0.45 -1.53 1.95
C VAL A 110 -0.59 -0.22 1.22
N PHE A 111 0.04 -0.15 0.05
CA PHE A 111 -0.17 0.92 -0.91
C PHE A 111 -1.48 0.67 -1.66
N SER A 112 -2.36 1.66 -1.69
CA SER A 112 -3.64 1.58 -2.40
C SER A 112 -3.97 2.86 -3.15
N VAL A 113 -4.33 2.73 -4.42
CA VAL A 113 -4.91 3.80 -5.24
C VAL A 113 -6.22 3.30 -5.82
N LYS A 114 -7.28 4.09 -5.69
CA LYS A 114 -8.61 3.76 -6.21
C LYS A 114 -9.10 4.85 -7.14
N LYS A 115 -9.70 4.44 -8.26
CA LYS A 115 -10.41 5.35 -9.16
C LYS A 115 -11.83 5.61 -8.67
N THR A 116 -12.22 6.87 -8.55
CA THR A 116 -13.57 7.26 -8.17
C THR A 116 -14.54 7.21 -9.35
N GLN A 117 -15.83 7.31 -9.08
CA GLN A 117 -16.87 7.43 -10.12
C GLN A 117 -16.71 8.69 -10.98
N LEU A 118 -16.07 9.74 -10.44
CA LEU A 118 -15.75 10.98 -11.16
C LEU A 118 -14.49 10.84 -12.03
N GLY A 119 -13.80 9.69 -11.96
CA GLY A 119 -12.59 9.41 -12.72
C GLY A 119 -11.29 9.88 -12.05
N GLU A 120 -11.35 10.36 -10.80
CA GLU A 120 -10.17 10.78 -10.04
C GLU A 120 -9.44 9.57 -9.47
N ASP A 121 -8.11 9.57 -9.53
CA ASP A 121 -7.27 8.54 -8.92
C ASP A 121 -6.87 9.02 -7.51
N ILE A 122 -7.36 8.35 -6.46
CA ILE A 122 -7.14 8.76 -5.07
C ILE A 122 -6.23 7.75 -4.37
N TYR A 123 -5.18 8.25 -3.73
CA TYR A 123 -4.33 7.48 -2.82
C TYR A 123 -5.02 7.30 -1.46
N TYR A 124 -5.08 6.06 -1.00
CA TYR A 124 -5.62 5.66 0.28
C TYR A 124 -4.48 5.26 1.22
N ARG A 125 -4.48 5.83 2.43
CA ARG A 125 -3.54 5.44 3.49
C ARG A 125 -4.12 4.27 4.29
N SER A 126 -3.35 3.20 4.42
CA SER A 126 -3.71 2.06 5.27
C SER A 126 -3.73 2.45 6.75
N TYR A 127 -4.75 1.97 7.45
CA TYR A 127 -4.91 2.07 8.90
C TYR A 127 -5.36 0.70 9.41
N TYR A 128 -4.73 0.21 10.48
CA TYR A 128 -5.11 -1.07 11.12
C TYR A 128 -5.16 -2.26 10.13
N GLY A 129 -4.23 -2.29 9.16
CA GLY A 129 -4.09 -3.38 8.17
C GLY A 129 -5.10 -3.30 7.02
N ILE A 130 -6.33 -3.79 7.24
CA ILE A 130 -7.32 -3.97 6.16
C ILE A 130 -8.20 -2.74 5.89
N LEU A 131 -8.08 -1.69 6.69
CA LEU A 131 -8.84 -0.46 6.53
C LEU A 131 -7.97 0.62 5.92
N ALA A 132 -8.60 1.58 5.25
CA ALA A 132 -7.93 2.70 4.63
C ALA A 132 -8.80 3.94 4.61
N ARG A 133 -8.17 5.10 4.48
CA ARG A 133 -8.86 6.37 4.25
C ARG A 133 -8.27 7.09 3.05
N PRO A 134 -9.10 7.83 2.28
CA PRO A 134 -8.58 8.70 1.24
C PRO A 134 -7.65 9.73 1.88
N LYS A 135 -6.44 9.89 1.31
CA LYS A 135 -5.41 10.80 1.83
C LYS A 135 -5.10 11.92 0.85
N ALA A 136 -4.95 11.60 -0.43
CA ALA A 136 -4.59 12.57 -1.46
C ALA A 136 -5.11 12.14 -2.83
N THR A 137 -5.54 13.09 -3.64
CA THR A 137 -5.78 12.86 -5.07
C THR A 137 -4.44 12.90 -5.79
N LEU A 138 -4.21 11.97 -6.72
CA LEU A 138 -3.03 12.02 -7.56
C LEU A 138 -3.08 13.27 -8.45
N PRO A 139 -1.95 13.98 -8.63
CA PRO A 139 -1.92 15.23 -9.39
C PRO A 139 -2.25 15.03 -10.87
N TYR A 140 -1.98 13.84 -11.41
CA TYR A 140 -2.22 13.50 -12.80
C TYR A 140 -2.98 12.17 -12.92
N PRO A 141 -3.87 12.02 -13.92
CA PRO A 141 -4.63 10.80 -14.11
C PRO A 141 -3.76 9.64 -14.63
N ILE A 142 -4.08 8.42 -14.21
CA ILE A 142 -3.41 7.20 -14.65
C ILE A 142 -4.04 6.72 -15.97
N THR A 143 -3.27 6.72 -17.05
CA THR A 143 -3.79 6.44 -18.40
C THR A 143 -3.06 5.31 -19.10
N GLY A 144 -1.79 5.10 -18.78
CA GLY A 144 -0.96 4.03 -19.35
C GLY A 144 -0.55 2.97 -18.34
N GLU A 145 0.65 2.44 -18.56
CA GLU A 145 1.27 1.47 -17.67
C GLU A 145 1.65 2.10 -16.33
N TYR A 146 1.67 1.27 -15.30
CA TYR A 146 2.07 1.67 -13.96
C TYR A 146 2.82 0.53 -13.26
N HIS A 147 3.63 0.90 -12.27
CA HIS A 147 4.36 -0.03 -11.41
C HIS A 147 4.40 0.50 -9.98
N VAL A 148 4.40 -0.41 -9.01
CA VAL A 148 4.62 -0.09 -7.59
C VAL A 148 5.86 -0.83 -7.12
N GLU A 149 6.85 -0.08 -6.63
CA GLU A 149 8.08 -0.61 -6.06
C GLU A 149 8.17 -0.22 -4.57
N TRP A 150 8.66 -1.12 -3.72
CA TRP A 150 8.91 -0.81 -2.31
C TRP A 150 10.40 -0.58 -2.10
N LEU A 151 10.80 0.67 -1.86
CA LEU A 151 12.21 1.02 -1.61
C LEU A 151 12.64 0.70 -0.18
N ALA A 152 11.68 0.62 0.75
CA ALA A 152 11.84 0.16 2.13
C ALA A 152 10.51 -0.48 2.59
N ASN A 153 10.45 -1.06 3.79
CA ASN A 153 9.19 -1.64 4.30
C ASN A 153 8.06 -0.60 4.46
N ASP A 154 8.41 0.68 4.49
CA ASP A 154 7.50 1.79 4.75
C ASP A 154 7.56 2.92 3.69
N VAL A 155 8.17 2.65 2.53
CA VAL A 155 8.22 3.58 1.38
C VAL A 155 7.84 2.86 0.09
N ALA A 156 6.64 3.14 -0.41
CA ALA A 156 6.15 2.65 -1.70
C ALA A 156 6.21 3.74 -2.77
N VAL A 157 6.86 3.46 -3.88
CA VAL A 157 6.96 4.34 -5.04
C VAL A 157 6.04 3.83 -6.13
N PHE A 158 5.08 4.67 -6.53
CA PHE A 158 4.13 4.39 -7.59
C PHE A 158 4.47 5.22 -8.82
N THR A 159 4.98 4.55 -9.86
CA THR A 159 5.35 5.17 -11.13
C THR A 159 4.27 4.88 -12.17
N TYR A 160 3.78 5.91 -12.86
CA TYR A 160 2.69 5.76 -13.82
C TYR A 160 2.82 6.72 -15.01
N GLN A 161 2.22 6.32 -16.13
CA GLN A 161 2.11 7.18 -17.32
C GLN A 161 0.81 7.99 -17.31
N THR A 162 0.94 9.25 -17.73
CA THR A 162 -0.17 10.18 -17.95
C THR A 162 -0.57 10.28 -19.42
N ASN A 163 -1.63 11.02 -19.74
CA ASN A 163 -2.16 11.18 -21.10
C ASN A 163 -1.12 11.66 -22.11
N ASP A 164 -0.15 12.46 -21.66
CA ASP A 164 0.89 13.06 -22.52
C ASP A 164 2.14 12.17 -22.63
N ASN A 165 2.04 10.89 -22.23
CA ASN A 165 3.15 9.94 -22.09
C ASN A 165 4.26 10.41 -21.13
N LYS A 166 3.98 11.39 -20.27
CA LYS A 166 4.88 11.82 -19.20
C LYS A 166 4.90 10.76 -18.09
N VAL A 167 6.08 10.53 -17.52
CA VAL A 167 6.23 9.67 -16.34
C VAL A 167 6.04 10.50 -15.08
N GLN A 168 5.17 10.01 -14.20
CA GLN A 168 4.89 10.60 -12.90
C GLN A 168 5.15 9.60 -11.81
N THR A 169 5.49 10.12 -10.63
CA THR A 169 5.70 9.31 -9.43
C THR A 169 4.89 9.86 -8.27
N PHE A 170 4.25 8.96 -7.52
CA PHE A 170 3.66 9.26 -6.23
C PHE A 170 4.28 8.34 -5.17
N VAL A 171 4.62 8.89 -4.01
CA VAL A 171 5.26 8.09 -2.95
C VAL A 171 4.35 7.98 -1.72
N GLY A 172 4.02 6.75 -1.34
CA GLY A 172 3.32 6.41 -0.10
C GLY A 172 4.33 6.14 1.02
N THR A 173 4.31 6.98 2.05
CA THR A 173 5.26 6.90 3.19
C THR A 173 4.51 6.54 4.48
N TYR A 174 4.97 5.53 5.20
CA TYR A 174 4.23 4.95 6.34
C TYR A 174 4.92 5.11 7.70
N GLY A 175 6.24 5.26 7.75
CA GLY A 175 7.00 5.41 9.00
C GLY A 175 7.62 6.79 9.20
N ASP A 176 8.63 6.84 10.07
CA ASP A 176 9.45 8.00 10.38
C ASP A 176 10.85 7.53 10.83
N ARG A 177 11.91 8.29 10.50
CA ARG A 177 13.27 8.08 11.00
C ARG A 177 13.61 8.92 12.23
N LYS A 178 12.75 9.86 12.62
CA LYS A 178 12.99 10.71 13.79
C LYS A 178 12.17 10.24 15.01
N PRO A 179 12.82 10.00 16.16
CA PRO A 179 12.09 9.78 17.41
C PRO A 179 11.22 11.01 17.75
N GLY A 180 9.93 10.79 18.00
CA GLY A 180 9.02 11.84 18.48
C GLY A 180 8.20 12.57 17.40
N GLY A 181 8.22 12.13 16.13
CA GLY A 181 7.23 12.55 15.12
C GLY A 181 7.32 14.01 14.66
N SER A 182 8.47 14.65 14.85
CA SER A 182 8.69 16.02 14.36
C SER A 182 8.96 16.00 12.86
N TYR A 183 8.29 16.87 12.12
CA TYR A 183 8.50 17.01 10.68
C TYR A 183 9.91 17.55 10.37
N TYR A 184 10.53 17.03 9.31
CA TYR A 184 11.82 17.47 8.79
C TYR A 184 11.84 17.41 7.26
N TYR A 185 12.81 18.07 6.66
CA TYR A 185 12.99 18.10 5.22
C TYR A 185 13.99 17.05 4.78
N VAL A 186 13.53 16.02 4.07
CA VAL A 186 14.33 14.85 3.68
C VAL A 186 15.61 15.29 2.96
N GLY A 187 15.48 16.19 1.98
CA GLY A 187 16.62 16.70 1.21
C GLY A 187 17.69 17.38 2.08
N MET A 188 17.27 18.07 3.13
CA MET A 188 18.19 18.76 4.05
C MET A 188 18.85 17.79 5.02
N GLU A 189 18.12 16.78 5.50
CA GLU A 189 18.68 15.77 6.41
C GLU A 189 19.67 14.84 5.71
N MET A 190 19.54 14.66 4.39
CA MET A 190 20.48 13.86 3.60
C MET A 190 21.68 14.67 3.06
N GLN A 191 21.95 15.88 3.58
CA GLN A 191 23.09 16.68 3.14
C GLN A 191 24.40 15.88 3.17
N GLY A 192 25.21 16.03 2.12
CA GLY A 192 26.48 15.31 1.95
C GLY A 192 26.49 14.40 0.72
N VAL A 193 27.36 13.40 0.75
CA VAL A 193 27.66 12.53 -0.40
C VAL A 193 27.22 11.10 -0.11
N TRP A 194 26.39 10.56 -0.98
CA TRP A 194 25.92 9.18 -0.96
C TRP A 194 26.37 8.45 -2.22
N GLN A 195 26.89 7.24 -2.11
CA GLN A 195 27.44 6.54 -3.28
C GLN A 195 27.33 5.02 -3.17
N ASN A 196 27.20 4.38 -4.34
CA ASN A 196 27.37 2.96 -4.56
C ASN A 196 28.00 2.73 -5.94
N GLY A 197 29.24 2.25 -5.98
CA GLY A 197 29.98 2.07 -7.23
C GLY A 197 30.09 3.37 -8.03
N ASN A 198 29.53 3.37 -9.24
CA ASN A 198 29.55 4.49 -10.18
C ASN A 198 28.34 5.44 -10.05
N ILE A 199 27.44 5.18 -9.09
CA ILE A 199 26.25 5.99 -8.84
C ILE A 199 26.48 6.81 -7.58
N LYS A 200 26.27 8.13 -7.67
CA LYS A 200 26.52 9.07 -6.59
C LYS A 200 25.43 10.13 -6.52
N VAL A 201 24.93 10.39 -5.32
CA VAL A 201 24.00 11.48 -5.02
C VAL A 201 24.70 12.47 -4.10
N VAL A 202 24.65 13.76 -4.43
CA VAL A 202 25.21 14.82 -3.59
C VAL A 202 24.13 15.82 -3.28
N SER A 203 23.71 15.88 -2.01
CA SER A 203 22.78 16.89 -1.51
C SER A 203 23.57 18.07 -0.95
N LYS A 204 23.27 19.26 -1.46
CA LYS A 204 23.95 20.52 -1.16
C LYS A 204 22.91 21.61 -0.86
N PRO A 205 23.32 22.77 -0.29
CA PRO A 205 22.38 23.87 -0.03
C PRO A 205 21.68 24.43 -1.28
N ASP A 206 22.27 24.31 -2.46
CA ASP A 206 21.72 24.79 -3.74
C ASP A 206 20.82 23.77 -4.45
N GLY A 207 20.88 22.49 -4.08
CA GLY A 207 20.06 21.44 -4.67
C GLY A 207 20.69 20.06 -4.58
N ILE A 208 20.28 19.17 -5.47
CA ILE A 208 20.71 17.76 -5.49
C ILE A 208 21.35 17.44 -6.84
N HIS A 209 22.53 16.85 -6.79
CA HIS A 209 23.18 16.23 -7.95
C HIS A 209 22.99 14.72 -7.92
N VAL A 210 22.57 14.14 -9.04
CA VAL A 210 22.58 12.69 -9.28
C VAL A 210 23.59 12.40 -10.40
N MET A 211 24.60 11.62 -10.08
CA MET A 211 25.66 11.21 -10.99
C MET A 211 25.56 9.71 -11.28
N GLU A 212 25.36 9.36 -12.55
CA GLU A 212 25.31 7.98 -13.05
C GLU A 212 26.13 7.88 -14.33
N ASN A 213 27.13 6.98 -14.37
CA ASN A 213 27.94 6.73 -15.59
C ASN A 213 28.49 8.00 -16.27
N ASN A 214 29.11 8.89 -15.49
CA ASN A 214 29.66 10.19 -15.92
C ASN A 214 28.65 11.24 -16.42
N HIS A 215 27.35 11.00 -16.25
CA HIS A 215 26.33 12.02 -16.45
C HIS A 215 25.99 12.64 -15.09
N ASP A 216 26.04 13.97 -15.01
CA ASP A 216 25.66 14.74 -13.83
C ASP A 216 24.34 15.45 -14.12
N GLU A 217 23.33 15.13 -13.32
CA GLU A 217 22.02 15.75 -13.36
C GLU A 217 21.80 16.59 -12.09
N PHE A 218 21.68 17.90 -12.28
CA PHE A 218 21.38 18.82 -11.19
C PHE A 218 19.88 19.13 -11.11
N PHE A 219 19.37 19.16 -9.88
CA PHE A 219 17.98 19.48 -9.54
C PHE A 219 17.97 20.56 -8.45
N GLU A 220 17.52 21.76 -8.82
CA GLU A 220 17.23 22.84 -7.87
C GLU A 220 16.09 22.44 -6.93
N TRP A 221 16.06 23.01 -5.73
CA TRP A 221 15.03 22.69 -4.72
C TRP A 221 13.58 22.89 -5.19
N ASP A 222 13.34 23.83 -6.11
CA ASP A 222 12.02 24.07 -6.69
C ASP A 222 11.52 22.87 -7.52
N ASN A 223 12.43 22.01 -7.98
CA ASN A 223 12.14 20.77 -8.71
C ASN A 223 12.22 19.52 -7.80
N VAL A 224 12.25 19.70 -6.47
CA VAL A 224 12.31 18.62 -5.49
C VAL A 224 11.02 18.60 -4.67
N HIS A 225 10.24 17.53 -4.84
CA HIS A 225 8.95 17.37 -4.15
C HIS A 225 9.05 16.37 -3.02
N GLN A 226 8.75 16.81 -1.79
CA GLN A 226 8.79 15.94 -0.62
C GLN A 226 7.49 15.16 -0.41
N PHE A 227 7.65 13.87 -0.11
CA PHE A 227 6.59 12.96 0.27
C PHE A 227 6.80 12.49 1.72
N GLY A 228 5.91 12.94 2.59
CA GLY A 228 5.98 12.63 4.02
C GLY A 228 7.29 13.12 4.64
N THR A 229 7.93 12.27 5.42
CA THR A 229 9.25 12.51 6.03
C THR A 229 10.30 11.51 5.56
N LEU A 230 10.00 10.71 4.54
CA LEU A 230 10.87 9.58 4.14
C LEU A 230 11.36 9.66 2.69
N ALA A 231 10.76 10.46 1.82
CA ALA A 231 11.12 10.46 0.41
C ALA A 231 10.99 11.82 -0.26
N ILE A 232 11.73 11.98 -1.35
CA ILE A 232 11.65 13.10 -2.29
C ILE A 232 11.63 12.57 -3.73
N VAL A 233 10.95 13.28 -4.62
CA VAL A 233 10.97 13.06 -6.07
C VAL A 233 11.68 14.24 -6.71
N LEU A 234 12.62 13.95 -7.60
CA LEU A 234 13.35 14.93 -8.41
C LEU A 234 12.70 14.99 -9.78
N GLU A 235 12.21 16.17 -10.15
CA GLU A 235 11.47 16.38 -11.39
C GLU A 235 12.25 17.22 -12.41
N ARG A 236 11.94 17.03 -13.69
CA ARG A 236 12.39 17.91 -14.78
C ARG A 236 11.28 17.97 -15.83
N ASP A 237 10.96 19.17 -16.30
CA ASP A 237 9.92 19.41 -17.32
C ASP A 237 8.56 18.79 -16.96
N ASP A 238 8.18 18.90 -15.67
CA ASP A 238 7.02 18.27 -15.03
C ASP A 238 6.99 16.75 -15.16
N GLN A 239 8.15 16.08 -15.09
CA GLN A 239 8.26 14.62 -15.11
C GLN A 239 9.14 14.15 -13.97
N ALA A 240 8.75 13.07 -13.32
CA ALA A 240 9.60 12.40 -12.34
C ALA A 240 10.80 11.75 -13.04
N ILE A 241 12.01 12.06 -12.58
CA ILE A 241 13.26 11.48 -13.08
C ILE A 241 13.85 10.50 -12.06
N TRP A 242 13.94 10.93 -10.80
CA TRP A 242 14.50 10.15 -9.70
C TRP A 242 13.61 10.23 -8.47
N THR A 243 13.61 9.17 -7.67
CA THR A 243 13.06 9.17 -6.32
C THR A 243 14.17 8.78 -5.35
N ILE A 244 14.32 9.55 -4.27
CA ILE A 244 15.24 9.23 -3.19
C ILE A 244 14.40 8.94 -1.95
N ALA A 245 14.70 7.82 -1.28
CA ALA A 245 14.05 7.41 -0.04
C ALA A 245 15.07 7.13 1.06
N LEU A 246 14.72 7.45 2.30
CA LEU A 246 15.51 7.11 3.49
C LEU A 246 15.26 5.65 3.88
N ASN A 247 16.32 4.83 3.88
CA ASN A 247 16.20 3.43 4.28
C ASN A 247 15.99 3.30 5.79
N GLU A 248 15.62 2.10 6.26
CA GLU A 248 15.31 1.85 7.68
C GLU A 248 16.48 2.07 8.63
N ASP A 249 17.71 1.92 8.12
CA ASP A 249 18.94 2.16 8.87
C ASP A 249 19.40 3.62 8.87
N PHE A 250 18.65 4.52 8.21
CA PHE A 250 18.97 5.94 8.18
C PHE A 250 18.74 6.58 9.56
N GLU A 251 19.80 7.16 10.14
CA GLU A 251 19.73 7.82 11.44
C GLU A 251 19.86 9.34 11.32
N LEU A 252 18.91 10.03 11.94
CA LEU A 252 18.88 11.48 12.08
C LEU A 252 19.48 11.90 13.42
N TYR A 253 20.51 12.75 13.37
CA TYR A 253 21.07 13.35 14.58
C TYR A 253 20.52 14.76 14.77
N SER A 254 20.07 15.08 15.98
CA SER A 254 19.60 16.43 16.33
C SER A 254 20.71 17.49 16.29
N ASN A 255 21.98 17.05 16.33
CA ASN A 255 23.14 17.91 16.20
C ASN A 255 23.62 17.92 14.75
N ALA A 256 23.44 19.04 14.06
CA ALA A 256 23.88 19.26 12.67
C ALA A 256 25.41 19.09 12.46
N SER A 257 26.21 18.99 13.53
CA SER A 257 27.64 18.71 13.44
C SER A 257 27.95 17.22 13.24
N VAL A 258 26.97 16.34 13.44
CA VAL A 258 27.12 14.90 13.24
C VAL A 258 26.57 14.55 11.86
N PRO A 259 27.40 14.02 10.94
CA PRO A 259 26.93 13.58 9.63
C PRO A 259 25.84 12.51 9.75
N PRO A 260 24.87 12.47 8.82
CA PRO A 260 23.89 11.38 8.77
C PRO A 260 24.60 10.04 8.55
N THR A 261 24.01 8.97 9.07
CA THR A 261 24.49 7.59 8.89
C THR A 261 23.39 6.71 8.31
N GLY A 262 23.74 5.48 7.95
CA GLY A 262 22.83 4.53 7.30
C GLY A 262 22.90 4.60 5.78
N SER A 263 21.77 4.38 5.12
CA SER A 263 21.66 4.34 3.67
C SER A 263 20.43 5.06 3.12
N ILE A 264 20.49 5.39 1.84
CA ILE A 264 19.36 5.90 1.06
C ILE A 264 19.14 5.01 -0.15
N SER A 265 17.90 4.88 -0.60
CA SER A 265 17.56 4.26 -1.87
C SER A 265 17.43 5.31 -2.96
N LEU A 266 18.11 5.12 -4.09
CA LEU A 266 17.89 5.87 -5.32
C LEU A 266 17.12 5.01 -6.33
N TYR A 267 16.01 5.52 -6.85
CA TYR A 267 15.16 4.85 -7.83
C TYR A 267 14.96 5.71 -9.07
N LYS A 268 15.18 5.14 -10.26
CA LYS A 268 14.94 5.83 -11.53
C LYS A 268 13.48 5.70 -11.93
N ALA A 269 12.78 6.83 -12.02
CA ALA A 269 11.37 6.89 -12.37
C ALA A 269 11.17 6.54 -13.85
N THR A 270 11.00 5.26 -14.12
CA THR A 270 10.73 4.73 -15.45
C THR A 270 9.71 3.60 -15.35
N VAL A 271 8.81 3.55 -16.31
CA VAL A 271 7.68 2.63 -16.29
C VAL A 271 8.20 1.23 -16.59
N GLY A 272 8.04 0.31 -15.63
CA GLY A 272 8.57 -1.05 -15.71
C GLY A 272 9.99 -1.24 -15.15
N ASN A 273 10.66 -0.17 -14.71
CA ASN A 273 11.93 -0.31 -14.00
C ASN A 273 11.71 -0.78 -12.55
N LYS A 274 12.53 -1.75 -12.16
CA LYS A 274 12.55 -2.40 -10.86
C LYS A 274 13.86 -2.19 -10.11
N GLU A 275 14.83 -1.52 -10.73
CA GLU A 275 16.14 -1.31 -10.13
C GLU A 275 16.13 -0.05 -9.28
N SER A 276 16.38 -0.26 -7.99
CA SER A 276 16.82 0.75 -7.04
C SER A 276 18.24 0.46 -6.60
N TYR A 277 18.94 1.50 -6.18
CA TYR A 277 20.33 1.43 -5.71
C TYR A 277 20.42 1.92 -4.28
N ASP A 278 20.87 1.06 -3.37
CA ASP A 278 21.20 1.47 -2.01
C ASP A 278 22.54 2.21 -2.01
N LEU A 279 22.52 3.48 -1.62
CA LEU A 279 23.68 4.35 -1.53
C LEU A 279 24.06 4.54 -0.06
N LYS A 280 25.36 4.52 0.23
CA LYS A 280 25.88 4.75 1.57
C LYS A 280 26.53 6.12 1.67
N TYR A 281 26.47 6.71 2.85
CA TYR A 281 27.16 7.96 3.13
C TYR A 281 28.67 7.76 3.00
N ILE A 282 29.33 8.68 2.28
CA ILE A 282 30.79 8.74 2.19
C ILE A 282 31.25 10.01 2.87
N THR A 283 32.06 9.85 3.91
CA THR A 283 32.81 10.95 4.50
C THR A 283 33.79 11.48 3.46
N SER A 284 33.64 12.73 3.05
CA SER A 284 34.65 13.41 2.25
C SER A 284 35.97 13.41 3.01
N ASN A 285 36.96 12.64 2.52
CA ASN A 285 38.36 12.73 2.95
C ASN A 285 38.96 14.09 2.58
#